data_AF-A0AAD4K3A3-F1
#
_entry.id   AF-A0AAD4K3A3-F1
#
_cell.length_a   1.000
_cell.length_b   1.000
_cell.length_c   1.000
_cell.angle_alpha   90.00
_cell.angle_beta   90.00
_cell.angle_gamma   90.00
#
_symmetry.space_group_name_H-M   'P 1'
#
loop_
_entity.id
_entity.type
_entity.pdbx_description
1 polymer ?
#
loop_
_entity_poly.entity_id
_entity_poly.type
_entity_poly.pdbx_seq_one_letter_code
_entity_poly.pdbx_strand_id
1 'polypeptide(L)'
;MALIDENAQQCLYYAVAGFMGFVCGAYCQQEMSIRQLFGMIRSDPYVFHQRKKLYPILSTFRTDHEARLWRRSTCISDKIRNCLIFSMYDTISSLLFDKKPPIYTPDLLDLIKYGLPSAENLYVHKDYIVSQDLRTNAPKWICEHLKGNFSRLTSTDSEGDSLHLRYNDVFVLSCGGTRHCKAFQREIWRKLEQHVGRMTEKYGSVYAYTGPMYLPTRVPGEEWSLEYQIVDWIPLPVPSHYFKVLILDPKLPDTTPYMEGYIIENKNNTTDSNCELHKHLCDIAEIERHAGLRFFDGMQSVVRFEKEKCKSD
;
A
#
# COMPACT_ATOMS: atom_id res chain seq x y z
N MET A 1 -34.62 61.78 14.13
CA MET A 1 -34.73 60.55 13.32
C MET A 1 -33.34 59.92 13.11
N ALA A 2 -32.56 59.76 14.19
CA ALA A 2 -31.16 59.26 14.14
C ALA A 2 -30.85 58.19 15.21
N LEU A 3 -31.65 58.11 16.30
CA LEU A 3 -31.48 57.13 17.38
C LEU A 3 -31.96 55.70 17.04
N ILE A 4 -32.75 55.54 15.97
CA ILE A 4 -33.22 54.21 15.52
C ILE A 4 -32.09 53.46 14.78
N ASP A 5 -31.11 54.19 14.24
CA ASP A 5 -30.01 53.64 13.45
C ASP A 5 -28.92 53.00 14.35
N GLU A 6 -28.59 53.60 15.50
CA GLU A 6 -27.56 53.05 16.42
C GLU A 6 -27.95 51.69 17.03
N ASN A 7 -29.21 51.54 17.47
CA ASN A 7 -29.70 50.27 18.03
C ASN A 7 -29.81 49.18 16.95
N ALA A 8 -30.19 49.56 15.72
CA ALA A 8 -30.20 48.66 14.57
C ALA A 8 -28.78 48.23 14.18
N GLN A 9 -27.82 49.14 14.22
CA GLN A 9 -26.40 48.85 13.99
C GLN A 9 -25.84 47.91 15.07
N GLN A 10 -26.14 48.11 16.35
CA GLN A 10 -25.73 47.18 17.41
C GLN A 10 -26.31 45.79 17.24
N CYS A 11 -27.60 45.68 16.91
CA CYS A 11 -28.24 44.39 16.61
C CYS A 11 -27.56 43.70 15.41
N LEU A 12 -27.24 44.48 14.36
CA LEU A 12 -26.49 43.99 13.20
C LEU A 12 -25.09 43.48 13.59
N TYR A 13 -24.35 44.20 14.44
CA TYR A 13 -23.05 43.75 14.94
C TYR A 13 -23.14 42.42 15.70
N TYR A 14 -24.13 42.25 16.58
CA TYR A 14 -24.32 40.99 17.30
C TYR A 14 -24.76 39.85 16.37
N ALA A 15 -25.63 40.12 15.40
CA ALA A 15 -26.06 39.14 14.40
C ALA A 15 -24.87 38.67 13.52
N VAL A 16 -24.04 39.61 13.07
CA VAL A 16 -22.82 39.31 12.31
C VAL A 16 -21.82 38.52 13.17
N ALA A 17 -21.60 38.92 14.42
CA ALA A 17 -20.71 38.20 15.33
C ALA A 17 -21.20 36.76 15.60
N GLY A 18 -22.50 36.57 15.80
CA GLY A 18 -23.10 35.25 15.98
C GLY A 18 -22.97 34.37 14.74
N PHE A 19 -23.24 34.92 13.55
CA PHE A 19 -23.05 34.22 12.28
C PHE A 19 -21.59 33.84 12.04
N MET A 20 -20.66 34.77 12.26
CA MET A 20 -19.22 34.53 12.13
C MET A 20 -18.74 33.48 13.13
N GLY A 21 -19.24 33.51 14.37
CA GLY A 21 -18.98 32.49 15.38
C GLY A 21 -19.46 31.10 14.97
N PHE A 22 -20.68 31.01 14.41
CA PHE A 22 -21.23 29.76 13.89
C PHE A 22 -20.40 29.21 12.71
N VAL A 23 -20.05 30.05 11.73
CA VAL A 23 -19.23 29.66 10.58
C VAL A 23 -17.83 29.23 11.02
N CYS A 24 -17.21 29.96 11.95
CA CYS A 24 -15.92 29.61 12.53
C CYS A 24 -15.99 28.26 13.28
N GLY A 25 -17.04 28.06 14.08
CA GLY A 25 -17.30 26.79 14.77
C GLY A 25 -17.46 25.63 13.80
N ALA A 26 -18.26 25.79 12.74
CA ALA A 26 -18.45 24.79 11.70
C ALA A 26 -17.14 24.46 10.97
N TYR A 27 -16.31 25.48 10.68
CA TYR A 27 -15.00 25.28 10.07
C TYR A 27 -14.05 24.50 10.99
N CYS A 28 -13.95 24.87 12.26
CA CYS A 28 -13.16 24.15 13.25
C CYS A 28 -13.63 22.69 13.41
N GLN A 29 -14.94 22.46 13.45
CA GLN A 29 -15.52 21.13 13.54
C GLN A 29 -15.14 20.26 12.33
N GLN A 30 -15.24 20.79 11.12
CA GLN A 30 -14.77 20.10 9.92
C GLN A 30 -13.27 19.79 9.99
N GLU A 31 -12.47 20.76 10.43
CA GLU A 31 -11.02 20.56 10.48
C GLU A 31 -10.62 19.47 11.48
N MET A 32 -11.37 19.33 12.57
CA MET A 32 -11.20 18.25 13.53
C MET A 32 -11.68 16.90 12.99
N SER A 33 -12.84 16.84 12.32
CA SER A 33 -13.35 15.59 11.73
C SER A 33 -12.38 15.04 10.67
N ILE A 34 -11.82 15.92 9.83
CA ILE A 34 -10.84 15.54 8.81
C ILE A 34 -9.50 15.12 9.45
N ARG A 35 -9.04 15.78 10.52
CA ARG A 35 -7.83 15.34 11.24
C ARG A 35 -8.02 13.95 11.83
N GLN A 36 -9.17 13.66 12.43
CA GLN A 36 -9.49 12.35 12.98
C GLN A 36 -9.58 11.31 11.85
N LEU A 37 -10.24 11.63 10.73
CA LEU A 37 -10.28 10.76 9.56
C LEU A 37 -8.87 10.45 9.05
N PHE A 38 -7.98 11.43 8.95
CA PHE A 38 -6.59 11.20 8.54
C PHE A 38 -5.85 10.29 9.52
N GLY A 39 -6.10 10.44 10.83
CA GLY A 39 -5.59 9.50 11.83
C GLY A 39 -6.07 8.06 11.58
N MET A 40 -7.37 7.88 11.33
CA MET A 40 -7.95 6.55 11.04
C MET A 40 -7.43 5.96 9.73
N ILE A 41 -7.27 6.78 8.69
CA ILE A 41 -6.71 6.36 7.39
C ILE A 41 -5.27 5.83 7.57
N ARG A 42 -4.48 6.38 8.48
CA ARG A 42 -3.12 5.92 8.77
C ARG A 42 -3.06 4.60 9.55
N SER A 43 -4.18 4.16 10.12
CA SER A 43 -4.25 2.91 10.90
C SER A 43 -5.05 1.81 10.20
N ASP A 44 -6.07 2.16 9.42
CA ASP A 44 -7.05 1.22 8.87
C ASP A 44 -7.08 1.28 7.33
N PRO A 45 -6.77 0.17 6.64
CA PRO A 45 -6.74 0.12 5.18
C PRO A 45 -8.13 0.18 4.53
N TYR A 46 -9.19 -0.23 5.22
CA TYR A 46 -10.55 -0.14 4.70
C TYR A 46 -11.04 1.30 4.69
N VAL A 47 -10.70 2.06 5.74
CA VAL A 47 -10.98 3.50 5.78
C VAL A 47 -10.22 4.21 4.66
N PHE A 48 -8.97 3.83 4.39
CA PHE A 48 -8.25 4.33 3.22
C PHE A 48 -8.98 4.04 1.91
N HIS A 49 -9.44 2.80 1.71
CA HIS A 49 -10.17 2.42 0.48
C HIS A 49 -11.44 3.26 0.29
N GLN A 50 -12.16 3.57 1.37
CA GLN A 50 -13.43 4.31 1.33
C GLN A 50 -13.26 5.85 1.47
N ARG A 51 -12.05 6.36 1.68
CA ARG A 51 -11.79 7.78 2.03
C ARG A 51 -12.44 8.80 1.09
N LYS A 52 -12.45 8.53 -0.22
CA LYS A 52 -13.02 9.44 -1.24
C LYS A 52 -14.54 9.62 -1.06
N LYS A 53 -15.23 8.61 -0.53
CA LYS A 53 -16.65 8.68 -0.17
C LYS A 53 -16.88 9.38 1.16
N LEU A 54 -15.91 9.30 2.09
CA LEU A 54 -15.97 9.92 3.40
C LEU A 54 -15.71 11.43 3.37
N TYR A 55 -14.88 11.92 2.44
CA TYR A 55 -14.61 13.36 2.31
C TYR A 55 -15.88 14.21 2.16
N PRO A 56 -16.77 13.98 1.17
CA PRO A 56 -17.97 14.82 1.01
C PRO A 56 -18.94 14.72 2.18
N ILE A 57 -18.92 13.62 2.94
CA ILE A 57 -19.78 13.44 4.12
C ILE A 57 -19.27 14.30 5.30
N LEU A 58 -17.95 14.42 5.44
CA LEU A 58 -17.32 15.13 6.56
C LEU A 58 -16.93 16.59 6.23
N SER A 59 -16.98 16.97 4.95
CA SER A 59 -16.63 18.32 4.49
C SER A 59 -17.87 19.17 4.22
N THR A 60 -18.07 20.22 5.00
CA THR A 60 -19.04 21.29 4.73
C THR A 60 -18.47 22.33 3.76
N PHE A 61 -17.17 22.59 3.85
CA PHE A 61 -16.41 23.53 3.03
C PHE A 61 -15.48 22.78 2.06
N ARG A 62 -15.46 23.19 0.80
CA ARG A 62 -14.68 22.56 -0.27
C ARG A 62 -13.18 22.75 -0.03
N THR A 63 -12.46 21.66 0.24
CA THR A 63 -10.99 21.66 0.30
C THR A 63 -10.43 20.42 -0.40
N ASP A 64 -9.20 20.50 -0.92
CA ASP A 64 -8.54 19.34 -1.52
C ASP A 64 -7.96 18.42 -0.44
N HIS A 65 -8.79 17.48 0.03
CA HIS A 65 -8.44 16.55 1.10
C HIS A 65 -7.37 15.53 0.68
N GLU A 66 -7.29 15.14 -0.60
CA GLU A 66 -6.27 14.20 -1.08
C GLU A 66 -4.90 14.86 -1.09
N ALA A 67 -4.78 16.07 -1.65
CA ALA A 67 -3.51 16.80 -1.59
C ALA A 67 -3.06 17.03 -0.15
N ARG A 68 -3.99 17.28 0.78
CA ARG A 68 -3.71 17.46 2.21
C ARG A 68 -3.30 16.17 2.93
N LEU A 69 -3.84 15.02 2.54
CA LEU A 69 -3.48 13.72 3.10
C LEU A 69 -2.03 13.36 2.73
N TRP A 70 -1.65 13.58 1.47
CA TRP A 70 -0.34 13.23 0.93
C TRP A 70 0.74 14.31 1.15
N ARG A 71 0.38 15.60 1.21
CA ARG A 71 1.34 16.68 1.49
C ARG A 71 1.64 16.78 2.97
N ARG A 72 2.93 16.70 3.32
CA ARG A 72 3.43 17.00 4.66
C ARG A 72 3.44 18.53 4.88
N SER A 73 2.27 19.11 5.17
CA SER A 73 2.03 20.46 5.73
C SER A 73 3.09 21.54 5.43
N THR A 74 3.02 22.20 4.28
CA THR A 74 3.93 23.32 3.95
C THR A 74 3.23 24.68 3.81
N CYS A 75 1.89 24.73 3.82
CA CYS A 75 1.17 25.98 3.62
C CYS A 75 1.03 26.79 4.92
N ILE A 76 0.97 28.13 4.79
CA ILE A 76 0.71 29.04 5.92
C ILE A 76 -0.66 28.72 6.56
N SER A 77 -1.65 28.35 5.75
CA SER A 77 -2.95 27.89 6.23
C SER A 77 -2.84 26.66 7.14
N ASP A 78 -1.94 25.72 6.81
CA ASP A 78 -1.70 24.53 7.64
C ASP A 78 -1.00 24.90 8.95
N LYS A 79 -0.04 25.84 8.92
CA LYS A 79 0.60 26.35 10.14
C LYS A 79 -0.40 27.01 11.07
N ILE A 80 -1.31 27.83 10.54
CA ILE A 80 -2.37 28.48 11.32
C ILE A 80 -3.33 27.44 11.90
N ARG A 81 -3.76 26.43 11.12
CA ARG A 81 -4.61 25.33 11.61
C ARG A 81 -3.93 24.55 12.73
N ASN A 82 -2.65 24.20 12.55
CA ASN A 82 -1.89 23.45 13.55
C ASN A 82 -1.70 24.25 14.85
N CYS A 83 -1.32 25.52 14.75
CA CYS A 83 -1.07 26.36 15.93
C CYS A 83 -2.35 26.76 16.65
N LEU A 84 -3.42 27.07 15.93
CA LEU A 84 -4.60 27.73 16.49
C LEU A 84 -5.75 26.75 16.71
N ILE A 85 -6.09 25.91 15.74
CA ILE A 85 -7.25 25.00 15.85
C ILE A 85 -6.85 23.73 16.61
N PHE A 86 -5.77 23.08 16.19
CA PHE A 86 -5.34 21.80 16.75
C PHE A 86 -4.76 21.92 18.16
N SER A 87 -3.93 22.94 18.43
CA SER A 87 -3.40 23.17 19.78
C SER A 87 -4.50 23.49 20.79
N MET A 88 -5.49 24.32 20.41
CA MET A 88 -6.62 24.65 21.28
C MET A 88 -7.48 23.40 21.52
N TYR A 89 -7.81 22.65 20.46
CA TYR A 89 -8.59 21.42 20.61
C TYR A 89 -7.86 20.37 21.46
N ASP A 90 -6.57 20.12 21.25
CA ASP A 90 -5.85 19.09 21.98
C ASP A 90 -5.80 19.43 23.48
N THR A 91 -5.66 20.73 23.81
CA THR A 91 -5.74 21.23 25.19
C THR A 91 -7.12 20.99 25.79
N ILE A 92 -8.18 21.41 25.09
CA ILE A 92 -9.58 21.26 25.53
C ILE A 92 -9.96 19.77 25.63
N SER A 93 -9.55 18.97 24.65
CA SER A 93 -9.84 17.55 24.59
C SER A 93 -9.08 16.80 25.67
N SER A 94 -7.80 17.11 25.96
CA SER A 94 -7.10 16.50 27.09
C SER A 94 -7.74 16.84 28.44
N LEU A 95 -8.40 17.99 28.51
CA LEU A 95 -9.07 18.46 29.71
C LEU A 95 -10.48 17.87 29.89
N LEU A 96 -11.16 17.53 28.79
CA LEU A 96 -12.55 17.04 28.78
C LEU A 96 -12.70 15.54 28.46
N PHE A 97 -11.76 14.95 27.72
CA PHE A 97 -11.83 13.59 27.19
C PHE A 97 -10.47 12.89 27.32
N ASP A 98 -10.41 11.86 28.15
CA ASP A 98 -9.22 11.04 28.37
C ASP A 98 -8.98 10.06 27.20
N LYS A 99 -8.74 10.61 26.00
CA LYS A 99 -8.39 9.84 24.80
C LYS A 99 -6.96 10.17 24.40
N LYS A 100 -6.01 9.39 24.92
CA LYS A 100 -4.69 9.30 24.29
C LYS A 100 -4.85 8.67 22.91
N PRO A 101 -4.28 9.27 21.84
CA PRO A 101 -4.21 8.59 20.55
C PRO A 101 -3.36 7.31 20.72
N PRO A 102 -3.74 6.19 20.10
CA PRO A 102 -2.96 4.97 20.18
C PRO A 102 -1.53 5.19 19.62
N ILE A 103 -0.57 4.60 20.32
CA ILE A 103 0.87 4.72 20.09
C ILE A 103 1.26 3.95 18.82
N TYR A 104 1.95 4.65 17.91
CA TYR A 104 2.81 4.15 16.81
C TYR A 104 2.44 2.79 16.21
N THR A 105 1.40 2.76 15.38
CA THR A 105 1.43 1.90 14.19
C THR A 105 2.34 2.57 13.15
N PRO A 106 3.03 1.81 12.28
CA PRO A 106 3.70 2.40 11.12
C PRO A 106 2.68 3.21 10.32
N ASP A 107 3.15 4.29 9.69
CA ASP A 107 2.26 5.11 8.85
C ASP A 107 1.80 4.24 7.69
N LEU A 108 0.55 3.76 7.73
CA LEU A 108 -0.01 2.92 6.68
C LEU A 108 0.15 3.60 5.30
N LEU A 109 0.06 4.94 5.27
CA LEU A 109 0.22 5.73 4.04
C LEU A 109 1.59 5.52 3.38
N ASP A 110 2.64 5.28 4.17
CA ASP A 110 3.96 4.99 3.63
C ASP A 110 3.95 3.66 2.85
N LEU A 111 3.13 2.68 3.23
CA LEU A 111 3.00 1.38 2.57
C LEU A 111 2.06 1.42 1.36
N ILE A 112 0.99 2.22 1.41
CA ILE A 112 -0.09 2.23 0.40
C ILE A 112 -0.04 3.43 -0.56
N LYS A 113 1.13 4.06 -0.74
CA LYS A 113 1.32 5.22 -1.62
C LYS A 113 0.71 5.03 -3.01
N TYR A 114 0.90 3.85 -3.60
CA TYR A 114 0.41 3.51 -4.94
C TYR A 114 -0.98 2.87 -4.96
N GLY A 115 -1.60 2.69 -3.78
CA GLY A 115 -2.89 2.07 -3.61
C GLY A 115 -2.82 0.62 -3.16
N LEU A 116 -4.02 0.03 -3.03
CA LEU A 116 -4.22 -1.36 -2.62
C LEU A 116 -4.58 -2.18 -3.86
N PRO A 117 -3.88 -3.29 -4.16
CA PRO A 117 -4.19 -4.14 -5.30
C PRO A 117 -5.59 -4.78 -5.27
N SER A 118 -6.08 -5.08 -4.07
CA SER A 118 -7.46 -5.46 -3.79
C SER A 118 -7.85 -5.00 -2.38
N ALA A 119 -9.14 -5.00 -2.05
CA ALA A 119 -9.65 -4.59 -0.74
C ALA A 119 -10.17 -5.76 0.11
N GLU A 120 -9.74 -6.98 -0.19
CA GLU A 120 -10.25 -8.18 0.45
C GLU A 120 -9.36 -8.61 1.63
N ASN A 121 -9.98 -8.84 2.78
CA ASN A 121 -9.39 -9.37 4.01
C ASN A 121 -7.94 -8.92 4.26
N LEU A 122 -7.79 -7.61 4.44
CA LEU A 122 -6.51 -6.95 4.63
C LEU A 122 -6.05 -7.02 6.08
N TYR A 123 -4.78 -7.38 6.27
CA TYR A 123 -4.08 -7.32 7.55
C TYR A 123 -2.85 -6.42 7.42
N VAL A 124 -2.73 -5.47 8.35
CA VAL A 124 -1.62 -4.53 8.42
C VAL A 124 -0.64 -4.99 9.49
N HIS A 125 0.60 -5.22 9.09
CA HIS A 125 1.72 -5.49 10.00
C HIS A 125 2.64 -4.27 10.06
N LYS A 126 3.73 -4.39 10.83
CA LYS A 126 4.67 -3.28 11.00
C LYS A 126 5.37 -2.90 9.69
N ASP A 127 5.75 -3.89 8.90
CA ASP A 127 6.62 -3.70 7.74
C ASP A 127 5.92 -4.05 6.40
N TYR A 128 4.75 -4.67 6.47
CA TYR A 128 4.02 -5.14 5.29
C TYR A 128 2.51 -5.15 5.48
N ILE A 129 1.78 -5.23 4.37
CA ILE A 129 0.33 -5.44 4.32
C ILE A 129 0.07 -6.70 3.53
N VAL A 130 -0.88 -7.51 3.97
CA VAL A 130 -1.26 -8.73 3.28
C VAL A 130 -2.77 -8.76 3.03
N SER A 131 -3.17 -9.18 1.84
CA SER A 131 -4.55 -9.58 1.54
C SER A 131 -4.63 -11.09 1.57
N GLN A 132 -5.57 -11.65 2.33
CA GLN A 132 -5.72 -13.10 2.49
C GLN A 132 -7.00 -13.61 1.83
N ASP A 133 -6.92 -14.73 1.12
CA ASP A 133 -8.10 -15.43 0.62
C ASP A 133 -8.73 -16.25 1.76
N LEU A 134 -9.99 -15.97 2.09
CA LEU A 134 -10.73 -16.70 3.12
C LEU A 134 -10.97 -18.17 2.75
N ARG A 135 -11.00 -18.50 1.46
CA ARG A 135 -11.27 -19.87 1.00
C ARG A 135 -10.07 -20.79 1.21
N THR A 136 -8.87 -20.30 0.93
CA THR A 136 -7.63 -21.09 1.00
C THR A 136 -6.81 -20.78 2.24
N ASN A 137 -7.18 -19.73 2.98
CA ASN A 137 -6.41 -19.14 4.06
C ASN A 137 -4.99 -18.70 3.63
N ALA A 138 -4.76 -18.59 2.32
CA ALA A 138 -3.49 -18.20 1.73
C ALA A 138 -3.50 -16.73 1.31
N PRO A 139 -2.36 -16.04 1.36
CA PRO A 139 -2.26 -14.68 0.88
C PRO A 139 -2.46 -14.60 -0.64
N LYS A 140 -3.29 -13.64 -1.07
CA LYS A 140 -3.44 -13.25 -2.48
C LYS A 140 -2.29 -12.39 -2.94
N TRP A 141 -1.86 -11.48 -2.07
CA TRP A 141 -0.69 -10.63 -2.28
C TRP A 141 -0.22 -10.06 -0.95
N ILE A 142 1.07 -9.73 -0.92
CA ILE A 142 1.75 -9.01 0.16
C ILE A 142 2.36 -7.76 -0.46
N CYS A 143 2.35 -6.65 0.26
CA CYS A 143 3.01 -5.41 -0.11
C CYS A 143 4.02 -5.01 0.96
N GLU A 144 5.27 -4.80 0.55
CA GLU A 144 6.36 -4.33 1.40
C GLU A 144 6.90 -3.00 0.86
N HIS A 145 7.27 -2.08 1.76
CA HIS A 145 7.98 -0.85 1.38
C HIS A 145 9.42 -0.90 1.87
N LEU A 146 10.34 -1.06 0.93
CA LEU A 146 11.77 -1.11 1.15
C LEU A 146 12.37 0.28 0.95
N LYS A 147 13.18 0.74 1.91
CA LYS A 147 13.85 2.05 1.90
C LYS A 147 15.37 1.86 1.78
N GLY A 148 16.09 2.78 1.13
CA GLY A 148 17.52 2.66 0.73
C GLY A 148 18.55 2.31 1.82
N ASN A 149 18.18 2.34 3.09
CA ASN A 149 18.96 1.82 4.22
C ASN A 149 18.83 0.30 4.41
N PHE A 150 18.05 -0.38 3.58
CA PHE A 150 17.79 -1.81 3.63
C PHE A 150 19.08 -2.65 3.66
N SER A 151 20.07 -2.33 2.81
CA SER A 151 21.35 -3.05 2.76
C SER A 151 22.23 -2.83 3.99
N ARG A 152 22.11 -1.71 4.70
CA ARG A 152 22.95 -1.42 5.88
C ARG A 152 22.55 -2.28 7.08
N LEU A 153 21.24 -2.51 7.24
CA LEU A 153 20.67 -3.46 8.21
C LEU A 153 21.10 -4.91 7.96
N THR A 154 21.56 -5.25 6.74
CA THR A 154 22.12 -6.58 6.45
C THR A 154 23.57 -6.77 6.90
N SER A 155 24.24 -5.70 7.34
CA SER A 155 25.70 -5.71 7.58
C SER A 155 26.14 -5.42 9.01
N THR A 156 25.30 -4.83 9.87
CA THR A 156 25.77 -4.30 11.16
C THR A 156 25.06 -4.82 12.41
N ASP A 157 23.88 -5.43 12.34
CA ASP A 157 23.17 -5.88 13.54
C ASP A 157 22.67 -7.32 13.36
N SER A 158 23.14 -8.21 14.23
CA SER A 158 22.68 -9.59 14.49
C SER A 158 21.95 -10.28 13.33
N GLU A 159 22.62 -11.23 12.68
CA GLU A 159 22.13 -12.14 11.60
C GLU A 159 20.66 -12.62 11.72
N GLY A 160 20.04 -12.62 12.90
CA GLY A 160 18.67 -13.04 13.14
C GLY A 160 17.55 -12.10 12.65
N ASP A 161 17.71 -10.78 12.70
CA ASP A 161 16.62 -9.83 12.37
C ASP A 161 16.47 -9.59 10.86
N SER A 162 17.58 -9.64 10.13
CA SER A 162 17.61 -9.43 8.67
C SER A 162 17.22 -10.69 7.86
N LEU A 163 17.31 -11.87 8.47
CA LEU A 163 16.65 -13.09 7.99
C LEU A 163 15.12 -12.99 8.10
N HIS A 164 14.59 -12.26 9.08
CA HIS A 164 13.15 -12.21 9.38
C HIS A 164 12.29 -11.56 8.27
N LEU A 165 12.85 -10.61 7.51
CA LEU A 165 12.17 -9.99 6.34
C LEU A 165 12.19 -10.88 5.09
N ARG A 166 13.32 -11.57 4.81
CA ARG A 166 13.37 -12.60 3.75
C ARG A 166 12.40 -13.75 4.00
N TYR A 167 12.16 -14.03 5.29
CA TYR A 167 11.20 -15.02 5.72
C TYR A 167 9.77 -14.50 5.72
N ASN A 168 9.45 -13.19 5.64
CA ASN A 168 8.04 -12.76 5.66
C ASN A 168 7.30 -13.20 4.40
N ASP A 169 7.80 -12.91 3.19
CA ASP A 169 7.18 -13.41 1.95
C ASP A 169 7.07 -14.94 1.99
N VAL A 170 8.15 -15.64 2.33
CA VAL A 170 8.18 -17.11 2.35
C VAL A 170 7.26 -17.70 3.43
N PHE A 171 7.24 -17.14 4.64
CA PHE A 171 6.46 -17.62 5.80
C PHE A 171 4.99 -17.29 5.65
N VAL A 172 4.67 -16.06 5.23
CA VAL A 172 3.30 -15.59 5.02
C VAL A 172 2.70 -16.28 3.81
N LEU A 173 3.43 -16.38 2.67
CA LEU A 173 2.96 -17.09 1.47
C LEU A 173 2.93 -18.61 1.63
N SER A 174 3.73 -19.20 2.53
CA SER A 174 3.67 -20.63 2.86
C SER A 174 2.67 -20.98 3.96
N CYS A 175 1.94 -19.99 4.50
CA CYS A 175 1.06 -20.12 5.67
C CYS A 175 1.75 -20.86 6.83
N GLY A 176 3.02 -20.56 7.09
CA GLY A 176 3.75 -21.10 8.24
C GLY A 176 4.09 -22.59 8.21
N GLY A 177 4.02 -23.30 7.06
CA GLY A 177 4.38 -24.72 7.09
C GLY A 177 4.35 -25.55 5.80
N THR A 178 4.11 -24.99 4.60
CA THR A 178 3.83 -25.83 3.43
C THR A 178 5.02 -26.06 2.48
N ARG A 179 5.13 -27.31 2.02
CA ARG A 179 6.09 -27.85 1.03
C ARG A 179 5.87 -27.27 -0.39
N HIS A 180 5.23 -26.11 -0.53
CA HIS A 180 4.55 -25.65 -1.76
C HIS A 180 5.14 -24.36 -2.33
N CYS A 181 6.29 -23.92 -1.81
CA CYS A 181 6.99 -22.71 -2.20
C CYS A 181 8.35 -23.03 -2.84
N LYS A 182 8.37 -23.97 -3.81
CA LYS A 182 9.59 -24.42 -4.49
C LYS A 182 10.29 -23.26 -5.20
N ALA A 183 9.52 -22.32 -5.73
CA ALA A 183 10.05 -21.11 -6.37
C ALA A 183 11.04 -20.33 -5.48
N PHE A 184 10.76 -20.20 -4.18
CA PHE A 184 11.57 -19.40 -3.27
C PHE A 184 12.91 -20.05 -2.89
N GLN A 185 13.00 -21.36 -3.04
CA GLN A 185 14.25 -22.11 -2.83
C GLN A 185 15.17 -22.03 -4.06
N ARG A 186 14.69 -21.48 -5.18
CA ARG A 186 15.47 -21.38 -6.41
C ARG A 186 16.43 -20.20 -6.35
N GLU A 187 17.57 -20.40 -6.99
CA GLU A 187 18.59 -19.37 -7.19
C GLU A 187 18.06 -18.12 -7.89
N ILE A 188 17.09 -18.27 -8.80
CA ILE A 188 16.47 -17.14 -9.49
C ILE A 188 15.72 -16.21 -8.54
N TRP A 189 15.07 -16.76 -7.50
CA TRP A 189 14.39 -15.95 -6.48
C TRP A 189 15.43 -15.19 -5.66
N ARG A 190 16.54 -15.84 -5.30
CA ARG A 190 17.67 -15.18 -4.63
C ARG A 190 18.24 -14.02 -5.47
N LYS A 191 18.40 -14.22 -6.79
CA LYS A 191 18.83 -13.16 -7.72
C LYS A 191 17.82 -12.01 -7.82
N LEU A 192 16.51 -12.32 -7.78
CA LEU A 192 15.44 -11.33 -7.76
C LEU A 192 15.49 -10.49 -6.46
N GLU A 193 15.62 -11.11 -5.29
CA GLU A 193 15.78 -10.39 -4.02
C GLU A 193 17.02 -9.48 -4.01
N GLN A 194 18.14 -9.95 -4.58
CA GLN A 194 19.33 -9.11 -4.75
C GLN A 194 19.12 -7.97 -5.73
N HIS A 195 18.31 -8.16 -6.76
CA HIS A 195 17.92 -7.10 -7.68
C HIS A 195 17.07 -6.04 -6.98
N VAL A 196 16.07 -6.46 -6.20
CA VAL A 196 15.26 -5.57 -5.38
C VAL A 196 16.15 -4.72 -4.47
N GLY A 197 17.09 -5.33 -3.74
CA GLY A 197 18.03 -4.60 -2.88
C GLY A 197 18.84 -3.54 -3.64
N ARG A 198 19.39 -3.88 -4.81
CA ARG A 198 20.11 -2.92 -5.68
C ARG A 198 19.23 -1.79 -6.16
N MET A 199 17.96 -2.07 -6.49
CA MET A 199 17.02 -1.04 -6.90
C MET A 199 16.63 -0.13 -5.74
N THR A 200 16.52 -0.66 -4.53
CA THR A 200 16.27 0.12 -3.32
C THR A 200 17.42 1.08 -3.02
N GLU A 201 18.68 0.68 -3.23
CA GLU A 201 19.84 1.57 -3.13
C GLU A 201 19.81 2.66 -4.21
N LYS A 202 19.46 2.30 -5.46
CA LYS A 202 19.46 3.20 -6.61
C LYS A 202 18.35 4.26 -6.55
N TYR A 203 17.12 3.85 -6.27
CA TYR A 203 15.93 4.72 -6.30
C TYR A 203 15.56 5.28 -4.93
N GLY A 204 15.95 4.60 -3.85
CA GLY A 204 15.75 5.03 -2.48
C GLY A 204 14.47 4.52 -1.83
N SER A 205 13.41 4.30 -2.60
CA SER A 205 12.15 3.68 -2.16
C SER A 205 11.66 2.68 -3.21
N VAL A 206 11.32 1.47 -2.76
CA VAL A 206 10.78 0.40 -3.61
C VAL A 206 9.60 -0.24 -2.92
N TYR A 207 8.48 -0.33 -3.64
CA TYR A 207 7.29 -1.04 -3.21
C TYR A 207 7.25 -2.38 -3.91
N ALA A 208 7.32 -3.46 -3.14
CA ALA A 208 7.35 -4.81 -3.66
C ALA A 208 6.03 -5.51 -3.36
N TYR A 209 5.33 -5.93 -4.41
CA TYR A 209 4.11 -6.73 -4.33
C TYR A 209 4.43 -8.17 -4.71
N THR A 210 4.23 -9.11 -3.80
CA THR A 210 4.51 -10.54 -4.02
C THR A 210 3.22 -11.35 -3.84
N GLY A 211 2.97 -12.34 -4.71
CA GLY A 211 1.80 -13.20 -4.56
C GLY A 211 1.80 -14.46 -5.44
N PRO A 212 0.94 -15.46 -5.14
CA PRO A 212 0.81 -16.66 -5.94
C PRO A 212 -0.05 -16.44 -7.20
N MET A 213 0.19 -17.26 -8.22
CA MET A 213 -0.64 -17.35 -9.42
C MET A 213 -1.05 -18.79 -9.71
N TYR A 214 -2.31 -18.96 -10.06
CA TYR A 214 -2.93 -20.25 -10.36
C TYR A 214 -3.25 -20.30 -11.86
N LEU A 215 -2.21 -20.51 -12.67
CA LEU A 215 -2.33 -20.64 -14.11
C LEU A 215 -2.62 -22.10 -14.47
N PRO A 216 -3.60 -22.36 -15.36
CA PRO A 216 -3.85 -23.71 -15.83
C PRO A 216 -2.67 -24.17 -16.68
N THR A 217 -2.31 -25.45 -16.56
CA THR A 217 -1.29 -26.09 -17.38
C THR A 217 -1.95 -26.93 -18.46
N ARG A 218 -1.37 -26.90 -19.67
CA ARG A 218 -1.77 -27.79 -20.76
C ARG A 218 -0.69 -28.83 -20.98
N VAL A 219 -1.03 -30.08 -20.73
CA VAL A 219 -0.19 -31.22 -21.14
C VAL A 219 -0.59 -31.59 -22.58
N PRO A 220 0.37 -31.85 -23.50
CA PRO A 220 0.05 -32.28 -24.85
C PRO A 220 -0.83 -33.55 -24.83
N GLY A 221 -2.01 -33.48 -25.46
CA GLY A 221 -2.98 -34.58 -25.48
C GLY A 221 -4.02 -34.56 -24.36
N GLU A 222 -3.95 -33.62 -23.42
CA GLU A 222 -4.91 -33.48 -22.32
C GLU A 222 -5.63 -32.11 -22.35
N GLU A 223 -6.74 -32.02 -21.61
CA GLU A 223 -7.43 -30.77 -21.36
C GLU A 223 -6.63 -29.87 -20.41
N TRP A 224 -6.97 -28.58 -20.37
CA TRP A 224 -6.38 -27.65 -19.41
C TRP A 224 -6.71 -28.07 -17.99
N SER A 225 -5.69 -28.24 -17.16
CA SER A 225 -5.84 -28.71 -15.78
C SER A 225 -5.19 -27.74 -14.80
N LEU A 226 -5.70 -27.71 -13.57
CA LEU A 226 -5.12 -27.00 -12.43
C LEU A 226 -4.80 -28.00 -11.33
N GLU A 227 -3.60 -27.93 -10.78
CA GLU A 227 -3.15 -28.83 -9.73
C GLU A 227 -3.74 -28.45 -8.38
N TYR A 228 -4.33 -29.43 -7.70
CA TYR A 228 -4.84 -29.30 -6.33
C TYR A 228 -4.12 -30.30 -5.43
N GLN A 229 -3.83 -29.87 -4.21
CA GLN A 229 -3.28 -30.70 -3.16
C GLN A 229 -4.22 -30.74 -1.97
N ILE A 230 -4.40 -31.93 -1.40
CA ILE A 230 -5.23 -32.10 -0.21
C ILE A 230 -4.36 -31.80 1.01
N VAL A 231 -4.77 -30.79 1.79
CA VAL A 231 -4.17 -30.43 3.09
C VAL A 231 -5.29 -30.52 4.12
N ASP A 232 -5.14 -31.37 5.13
CA ASP A 232 -6.14 -31.60 6.18
C ASP A 232 -7.56 -31.83 5.64
N TRP A 233 -7.68 -32.68 4.61
CA TRP A 233 -8.94 -33.01 3.92
C TRP A 233 -9.59 -31.87 3.12
N ILE A 234 -8.92 -30.72 3.01
CA ILE A 234 -9.35 -29.58 2.20
C ILE A 234 -8.54 -29.58 0.89
N PRO A 235 -9.19 -29.61 -0.29
CA PRO A 235 -8.48 -29.46 -1.55
C PRO A 235 -8.06 -27.99 -1.74
N LEU A 236 -6.76 -27.73 -1.67
CA LEU A 236 -6.16 -26.43 -1.87
C LEU A 236 -5.49 -26.35 -3.25
N PRO A 237 -5.71 -25.28 -4.03
CA PRO A 237 -5.01 -25.10 -5.29
C PRO A 237 -3.52 -24.87 -5.01
N VAL A 238 -2.65 -25.51 -5.80
CA VAL A 238 -1.21 -25.30 -5.69
C VAL A 238 -0.81 -24.15 -6.60
N PRO A 239 -0.08 -23.12 -6.11
CA PRO A 239 0.41 -22.06 -6.97
C PRO A 239 1.31 -22.62 -8.07
N SER A 240 0.95 -22.36 -9.32
CA SER A 240 1.76 -22.74 -10.49
C SER A 240 3.00 -21.84 -10.63
N HIS A 241 2.84 -20.56 -10.27
CA HIS A 241 3.84 -19.51 -10.37
C HIS A 241 3.70 -18.56 -9.19
N TYR A 242 4.72 -17.74 -8.98
CA TYR A 242 4.68 -16.58 -8.12
C TYR A 242 5.03 -15.36 -8.94
N PHE A 243 4.35 -14.25 -8.67
CA PHE A 243 4.70 -12.95 -9.24
C PHE A 243 5.42 -12.09 -8.21
N LYS A 244 6.24 -11.18 -8.71
CA LYS A 244 6.75 -10.04 -7.94
C LYS A 244 6.65 -8.78 -8.80
N VAL A 245 5.88 -7.79 -8.38
CA VAL A 245 5.76 -6.48 -9.03
C VAL A 245 6.47 -5.45 -8.18
N LEU A 246 7.41 -4.72 -8.79
CA LEU A 246 8.18 -3.67 -8.14
C LEU A 246 7.71 -2.31 -8.66
N ILE A 247 7.45 -1.37 -7.76
CA ILE A 247 7.30 0.05 -8.09
C ILE A 247 8.49 0.78 -7.50
N LEU A 248 9.37 1.24 -8.39
CA LEU A 248 10.58 1.98 -8.08
C LEU A 248 10.24 3.47 -8.03
N ASP A 249 10.37 4.05 -6.84
CA ASP A 249 9.97 5.42 -6.55
C ASP A 249 11.22 6.30 -6.32
N PRO A 250 11.68 7.04 -7.33
CA PRO A 250 12.81 7.95 -7.19
C PRO A 250 12.47 9.09 -6.22
N LYS A 251 13.42 9.44 -5.34
CA LYS A 251 13.27 10.58 -4.41
C LYS A 251 13.12 11.96 -5.07
N LEU A 252 13.29 12.05 -6.40
CA LEU A 252 13.23 13.30 -7.14
C LEU A 252 11.77 13.68 -7.44
N PRO A 253 11.34 14.93 -7.19
CA PRO A 253 9.93 15.31 -7.14
C PRO A 253 9.17 15.27 -8.48
N ASP A 254 9.86 15.17 -9.63
CA ASP A 254 9.26 15.24 -10.97
C ASP A 254 9.48 13.97 -11.82
N THR A 255 10.00 12.90 -11.23
CA THR A 255 10.26 11.66 -11.97
C THR A 255 9.09 10.70 -11.81
N THR A 256 8.54 10.22 -12.94
CA THR A 256 7.50 9.19 -12.92
C THR A 256 8.04 7.91 -12.30
N PRO A 257 7.26 7.24 -11.42
CA PRO A 257 7.65 5.95 -10.89
C PRO A 257 7.77 4.92 -12.02
N TYR A 258 8.70 4.01 -11.85
CA TYR A 258 8.99 2.97 -12.83
C TYR A 258 8.56 1.62 -12.26
N MET A 259 8.01 0.74 -13.10
CA MET A 259 7.46 -0.53 -12.64
C MET A 259 8.05 -1.73 -13.39
N GLU A 260 8.31 -2.82 -12.66
CA GLU A 260 8.80 -4.09 -13.21
C GLU A 260 7.95 -5.25 -12.69
N GLY A 261 7.57 -6.17 -13.58
CA GLY A 261 6.85 -7.39 -13.24
C GLY A 261 7.68 -8.63 -13.50
N TYR A 262 7.72 -9.55 -12.55
CA TYR A 262 8.39 -10.85 -12.68
C TYR A 262 7.43 -11.99 -12.44
N ILE A 263 7.54 -13.07 -13.23
CA ILE A 263 6.81 -14.33 -13.04
C ILE A 263 7.82 -15.47 -12.93
N ILE A 264 7.75 -16.23 -11.85
CA ILE A 264 8.65 -17.35 -11.55
C ILE A 264 7.83 -18.62 -11.34
N GLU A 265 8.15 -19.68 -12.09
CA GLU A 265 7.45 -20.97 -11.98
C GLU A 265 7.74 -21.66 -10.64
N ASN A 266 6.72 -22.31 -10.08
CA ASN A 266 6.81 -23.07 -8.83
C ASN A 266 7.20 -24.54 -9.05
N LYS A 267 8.24 -24.78 -9.86
CA LYS A 267 8.73 -26.12 -10.19
C LYS A 267 10.19 -26.30 -9.76
N ASN A 268 10.54 -27.54 -9.38
CA ASN A 268 11.91 -27.94 -9.14
C ASN A 268 12.56 -28.28 -10.49
N ASN A 269 13.32 -27.35 -11.08
CA ASN A 269 14.22 -27.67 -12.18
C ASN A 269 15.66 -27.50 -11.71
N THR A 270 16.45 -28.56 -11.84
CA THR A 270 17.86 -28.67 -11.45
C THR A 270 18.83 -28.03 -12.46
N THR A 271 18.32 -27.47 -13.57
CA THR A 271 19.12 -27.07 -14.75
C THR A 271 19.35 -25.57 -14.94
N ASP A 272 18.85 -24.70 -14.06
CA ASP A 272 18.84 -23.24 -14.29
C ASP A 272 19.94 -22.45 -13.56
N SER A 273 21.13 -23.03 -13.37
CA SER A 273 22.26 -22.29 -12.77
C SER A 273 22.65 -21.03 -13.55
N ASN A 274 22.39 -20.99 -14.86
CA ASN A 274 22.68 -19.85 -15.73
C ASN A 274 21.44 -19.07 -16.24
N CYS A 275 20.27 -19.21 -15.61
CA CYS A 275 19.12 -18.40 -16.02
C CYS A 275 19.30 -16.93 -15.59
N GLU A 276 19.17 -16.02 -16.56
CA GLU A 276 19.22 -14.58 -16.36
C GLU A 276 17.87 -14.05 -15.89
N LEU A 277 17.90 -13.12 -14.91
CA LEU A 277 16.68 -12.54 -14.32
C LEU A 277 15.77 -11.88 -15.36
N HIS A 278 16.34 -11.32 -16.43
CA HIS A 278 15.60 -10.65 -17.49
C HIS A 278 14.63 -11.59 -18.24
N LYS A 279 14.88 -12.90 -18.28
CA LYS A 279 13.99 -13.88 -18.93
C LYS A 279 12.65 -14.04 -18.19
N HIS A 280 12.61 -13.68 -16.92
CA HIS A 280 11.43 -13.75 -16.07
C HIS A 280 10.63 -12.44 -16.03
N LEU A 281 11.09 -11.40 -16.72
CA LEU A 281 10.34 -10.16 -16.87
C LEU A 281 9.07 -10.39 -17.68
N CYS A 282 8.00 -9.73 -17.27
CA CYS A 282 6.69 -9.81 -17.91
C CYS A 282 5.98 -8.47 -17.83
N ASP A 283 4.96 -8.34 -18.67
CA ASP A 283 4.08 -7.17 -18.63
C ASP A 283 3.23 -7.21 -17.36
N ILE A 284 3.11 -6.07 -16.70
CA ILE A 284 2.33 -5.93 -15.47
C ILE A 284 0.86 -6.19 -15.77
N ALA A 285 0.38 -5.82 -16.96
CA ALA A 285 -0.98 -6.12 -17.39
C ALA A 285 -1.24 -7.63 -17.49
N GLU A 286 -0.21 -8.44 -17.77
CA GLU A 286 -0.31 -9.90 -17.75
C GLU A 286 -0.47 -10.40 -16.31
N ILE A 287 0.30 -9.88 -15.36
CA ILE A 287 0.16 -10.23 -13.94
C ILE A 287 -1.22 -9.80 -13.43
N GLU A 288 -1.65 -8.56 -13.68
CA GLU A 288 -2.94 -8.02 -13.26
C GLU A 288 -4.11 -8.87 -13.76
N ARG A 289 -4.07 -9.28 -15.04
CA ARG A 289 -5.12 -10.12 -15.65
C ARG A 289 -5.21 -11.49 -14.98
N HIS A 290 -4.08 -12.14 -14.73
CA HIS A 290 -4.06 -13.50 -14.22
C HIS A 290 -4.23 -13.57 -12.69
N ALA A 291 -3.75 -12.57 -11.96
CA ALA A 291 -3.92 -12.48 -10.51
C ALA A 291 -5.26 -11.85 -10.10
N GLY A 292 -5.93 -11.13 -11.02
CA GLY A 292 -7.15 -10.38 -10.71
C GLY A 292 -6.90 -9.19 -9.79
N LEU A 293 -5.76 -8.54 -9.94
CA LEU A 293 -5.28 -7.44 -9.09
C LEU A 293 -5.02 -6.18 -9.93
N ARG A 294 -4.97 -5.01 -9.29
CA ARG A 294 -4.56 -3.74 -9.93
C ARG A 294 -3.54 -2.99 -9.08
N PHE A 295 -2.28 -2.99 -9.49
CA PHE A 295 -1.19 -2.46 -8.65
C PHE A 295 -1.06 -0.93 -8.71
N PHE A 296 -1.47 -0.30 -9.82
CA PHE A 296 -1.42 1.15 -9.97
C PHE A 296 -2.56 1.67 -10.85
N ASP A 297 -3.30 2.66 -10.35
CA ASP A 297 -4.49 3.24 -11.01
C ASP A 297 -4.17 4.49 -11.88
N GLY A 298 -2.91 4.96 -11.89
CA GLY A 298 -2.46 6.14 -12.65
C GLY A 298 -1.80 5.82 -14.00
N MET A 299 -1.21 6.83 -14.65
CA MET A 299 -0.46 6.64 -15.90
C MET A 299 0.79 5.79 -15.67
N GLN A 300 0.80 4.59 -16.23
CA GLN A 300 1.89 3.64 -16.09
C GLN A 300 2.96 3.87 -17.17
N SER A 301 4.19 4.21 -16.76
CA SER A 301 5.37 4.03 -17.62
C SER A 301 5.78 2.56 -17.60
N VAL A 302 5.02 1.71 -18.31
CA VAL A 302 5.32 0.27 -18.39
C VAL A 302 6.41 0.03 -19.42
N VAL A 303 7.47 -0.68 -19.04
CA VAL A 303 8.38 -1.26 -20.03
C VAL A 303 7.68 -2.46 -20.66
N ARG A 304 7.30 -2.31 -21.92
CA ARG A 304 6.84 -3.44 -22.72
C ARG A 304 8.07 -4.23 -23.14
N PHE A 305 8.19 -5.44 -22.62
CA PHE A 305 9.20 -6.39 -23.06
C PHE A 305 8.61 -7.25 -24.18
N GLU A 306 9.18 -7.19 -25.37
CA GLU A 306 8.89 -8.18 -26.41
C GLU A 306 9.54 -9.50 -25.99
N LYS A 307 8.73 -10.48 -25.55
CA LYS A 307 9.21 -11.86 -25.48
C LYS A 307 9.52 -12.31 -26.89
N GLU A 308 10.78 -12.62 -27.19
CA GLU A 308 11.12 -13.36 -28.40
C GLU A 308 10.29 -14.64 -28.40
N LYS A 309 9.32 -14.74 -29.33
CA LYS A 309 8.58 -15.98 -29.54
C LYS A 309 9.59 -17.05 -29.89
N CYS A 310 9.79 -18.01 -28.99
CA CYS A 310 10.49 -19.24 -29.32
C CYS A 310 9.72 -19.87 -30.49
N LYS A 311 10.32 -19.85 -31.69
CA LYS A 311 9.76 -20.53 -32.85
C LYS A 311 9.74 -22.01 -32.51
N SER A 312 8.53 -22.57 -32.40
CA SER A 312 8.35 -24.00 -32.54
C SER A 312 8.58 -24.33 -34.01
N ASP A 313 9.80 -24.77 -34.32
CA ASP A 313 10.07 -25.57 -35.53
C ASP A 313 9.41 -26.95 -35.39
#